data_AF-A0A7E6EKT8-F1
#
_entry.id   AF-A0A7E6EKT8-F1
#
_cell.length_a   1.000
_cell.length_b   1.000
_cell.length_c   1.000
_cell.angle_alpha   90.00
_cell.angle_beta   90.00
_cell.angle_gamma   90.00
#
_symmetry.space_group_name_H-M   'P 1'
#
loop_
_entity.id
_entity.type
_entity.pdbx_description
1 polymer ?
#
loop_
_entity_poly.entity_id
_entity_poly.type
_entity_poly.pdbx_seq_one_letter_code
_entity_poly.pdbx_strand_id
1 'polypeptide(L)'
;MVKAHAIWNQQDRSTVAANSIYAGVGRRLAVPNMTRWNSTYDSVVVINTILETKRLVLHTVIIQLKFNSFNNQDVDLMKECAKVMSLVAKGLDKIQGKEQAYFGTLLPTVVATIFRLVYYSPLVNALLAGIDKRMMTSVVLEDEECQLIAAFHPRFHLIWLDKYENTKVAKARKAWRVRSRRS
;
A
#
# COMPACT_ATOMS: atom_id res chain seq x y z
N MET A 1 -0.43 1.87 15.91
CA MET A 1 -1.21 2.77 15.00
C MET A 1 -2.10 3.78 15.74
N VAL A 2 -2.84 3.41 16.80
CA VAL A 2 -3.77 4.33 17.50
C VAL A 2 -3.12 5.65 17.95
N LYS A 3 -1.93 5.59 18.58
CA LYS A 3 -1.19 6.78 19.03
C LYS A 3 -0.85 7.74 17.88
N ALA A 4 -0.37 7.21 16.75
CA ALA A 4 -0.09 8.02 15.57
C ALA A 4 -1.35 8.66 15.01
N HIS A 5 -2.48 7.92 14.98
CA HIS A 5 -3.73 8.46 14.51
C HIS A 5 -4.28 9.60 15.39
N ALA A 6 -4.14 9.48 16.71
CA ALA A 6 -4.50 10.54 17.64
C ALA A 6 -3.70 11.84 17.37
N ILE A 7 -2.38 11.71 17.15
CA ILE A 7 -1.52 12.86 16.86
C ILE A 7 -1.85 13.47 15.49
N TRP A 8 -2.06 12.65 14.45
CA TRP A 8 -2.48 13.14 13.13
C TRP A 8 -3.79 13.91 13.19
N ASN A 9 -4.80 13.35 13.87
CA ASN A 9 -6.10 14.00 14.03
C ASN A 9 -5.99 15.31 14.82
N GLN A 10 -5.15 15.34 15.85
CA GLN A 10 -4.93 16.57 16.61
C GLN A 10 -4.24 17.64 15.77
N GLN A 11 -3.21 17.28 15.01
CA GLN A 11 -2.52 18.21 14.13
C GLN A 11 -3.48 18.81 13.09
N ASP A 12 -4.34 17.97 12.50
CA ASP A 12 -5.28 18.39 11.47
C ASP A 12 -6.34 19.37 12.02
N ARG A 13 -6.80 19.15 13.26
CA ARG A 13 -7.88 19.94 13.88
C ARG A 13 -7.41 21.18 14.64
N SER A 14 -6.14 21.26 15.02
CA SER A 14 -5.61 22.32 15.89
C SER A 14 -4.38 22.98 15.29
N THR A 15 -4.52 24.24 14.90
CA THR A 15 -3.40 25.07 14.42
C THR A 15 -2.31 25.23 15.48
N VAL A 16 -2.69 25.33 16.75
CA VAL A 16 -1.76 25.35 17.89
C VAL A 16 -0.95 24.05 17.94
N ALA A 17 -1.61 22.89 17.87
CA ALA A 17 -0.90 21.61 17.86
C ALA A 17 0.01 21.46 16.63
N ALA A 18 -0.46 21.87 15.45
CA ALA A 18 0.33 21.86 14.24
C ALA A 18 1.57 22.75 14.33
N ASN A 19 1.45 23.93 14.95
CA ASN A 19 2.57 24.83 15.18
C ASN A 19 3.56 24.25 16.20
N SER A 20 3.08 23.64 17.29
CA SER A 20 3.96 22.98 18.28
C SER A 20 4.75 21.82 17.65
N ILE A 21 4.10 21.01 16.82
CA ILE A 21 4.76 19.93 16.08
C ILE A 21 5.79 20.49 15.10
N TYR A 22 5.42 21.52 14.33
CA TYR A 22 6.33 22.15 13.38
C TYR A 22 7.54 22.78 14.08
N ALA A 23 7.33 23.48 15.20
CA ALA A 23 8.40 24.12 15.97
C ALA A 23 9.38 23.08 16.56
N GLY A 24 8.89 21.94 17.06
CA GLY A 24 9.76 20.89 17.59
C GLY A 24 10.46 20.09 16.49
N VAL A 25 9.69 19.57 15.53
CA VAL A 25 10.19 18.58 14.57
C VAL A 25 10.73 19.22 13.28
N GLY A 26 10.41 20.49 13.03
CA GLY A 26 10.81 21.24 11.83
C GLY A 26 9.95 20.95 10.59
N ARG A 27 8.85 20.21 10.75
CA ARG A 27 7.89 19.90 9.68
C ARG A 27 6.54 19.53 10.25
N ARG A 28 5.49 19.67 9.44
CA ARG A 28 4.19 19.04 9.71
C ARG A 28 4.27 17.55 9.42
N LEU A 29 3.53 16.76 10.19
CA LEU A 29 3.29 15.36 9.88
C LEU A 29 2.45 15.26 8.60
N ALA A 30 2.72 14.25 7.79
CA ALA A 30 1.77 13.85 6.77
C ALA A 30 0.56 13.21 7.47
N VAL A 31 -0.64 13.68 7.16
CA VAL A 31 -1.91 13.18 7.71
C VAL A 31 -2.51 12.19 6.70
N PRO A 32 -2.91 10.99 7.14
CA PRO A 32 -3.54 10.01 6.25
C PRO A 32 -4.84 10.56 5.64
N ASN A 33 -4.93 10.52 4.32
CA ASN A 33 -6.13 10.83 3.55
C ASN A 33 -6.77 9.54 3.03
N MET A 34 -8.06 9.36 3.31
CA MET A 34 -8.84 8.19 2.89
C MET A 34 -9.00 8.07 1.36
N THR A 35 -9.01 9.19 0.64
CA THR A 35 -9.23 9.22 -0.82
C THR A 35 -7.94 8.96 -1.61
N ARG A 36 -6.76 9.18 -1.01
CA ARG A 36 -5.46 8.91 -1.63
C ARG A 36 -4.85 7.63 -1.07
N TRP A 37 -4.77 6.58 -1.89
CA TRP A 37 -4.54 5.22 -1.42
C TRP A 37 -3.17 5.02 -0.73
N ASN A 38 -2.13 5.75 -1.16
CA ASN A 38 -0.80 5.68 -0.55
C ASN A 38 -0.64 6.60 0.68
N SER A 39 -1.62 7.44 1.00
CA SER A 39 -1.43 8.50 2.00
C SER A 39 -1.16 7.97 3.41
N THR A 40 -1.76 6.85 3.80
CA THR A 40 -1.46 6.21 5.09
C THR A 40 -0.02 5.71 5.14
N TYR A 41 0.48 5.11 4.05
CA TYR A 41 1.88 4.69 3.95
C TYR A 41 2.82 5.89 4.06
N ASP A 42 2.56 6.97 3.30
CA ASP A 42 3.37 8.19 3.33
C ASP A 42 3.43 8.79 4.75
N SER A 43 2.29 8.78 5.45
CA SER A 43 2.17 9.28 6.83
C SER A 43 2.98 8.43 7.82
N VAL A 44 2.91 7.11 7.68
CA VAL A 44 3.69 6.15 8.47
C VAL A 44 5.20 6.30 8.21
N VAL A 45 5.61 6.51 6.97
CA VAL A 45 7.02 6.76 6.63
C VAL A 45 7.52 8.04 7.29
N VAL A 46 6.76 9.14 7.20
CA VAL A 46 7.15 10.42 7.80
C VAL A 46 7.31 10.29 9.32
N ILE A 47 6.36 9.65 10.01
CA ILE A 47 6.46 9.51 11.47
C ILE A 47 7.61 8.58 11.87
N ASN A 48 7.88 7.51 11.12
CA ASN A 48 9.05 6.66 11.35
C ASN A 48 10.36 7.42 11.21
N THR A 49 10.51 8.22 10.15
CA THR A 49 11.72 9.05 9.97
C THR A 49 11.93 10.00 11.14
N ILE A 50 10.85 10.58 11.69
CA ILE A 50 10.93 11.45 12.87
C ILE A 50 11.29 10.65 14.12
N LEU A 51 10.73 9.46 14.31
CA LEU A 51 11.05 8.57 15.42
C LEU A 51 12.51 8.08 15.37
N GLU A 52 13.13 8.02 14.20
CA GLU A 52 14.55 7.66 14.04
C GLU A 52 15.49 8.84 14.27
N THR A 53 15.12 10.03 13.78
CA THR A 53 16.03 11.21 13.78
C THR A 53 15.82 12.17 14.95
N LYS A 54 14.58 12.28 15.46
CA LYS A 54 14.16 13.32 16.42
C LYS A 54 13.26 12.76 17.52
N ARG A 55 13.48 11.51 17.95
CA ARG A 55 12.61 10.81 18.92
C ARG A 55 12.35 11.60 20.20
N LEU A 56 13.41 12.13 20.81
CA LEU A 56 13.32 12.87 22.08
C LEU A 56 12.51 14.16 21.93
N VAL A 57 12.70 14.88 20.83
CA VAL A 57 11.95 16.11 20.54
C VAL A 57 10.48 15.80 20.29
N LEU A 58 10.20 14.76 19.49
CA LEU A 58 8.83 14.28 19.26
C LEU A 58 8.17 13.84 20.58
N HIS A 59 8.90 13.15 21.45
CA HIS A 59 8.41 12.76 22.78
C HIS A 59 7.97 14.00 23.58
N THR A 60 8.81 15.03 23.67
CA THR A 60 8.49 16.28 24.40
C THR A 60 7.22 16.94 23.85
N VAL A 61 7.10 17.06 22.53
CA VAL A 61 5.92 17.64 21.87
C VAL A 61 4.66 16.82 22.19
N ILE A 62 4.74 15.48 22.15
CA ILE A 62 3.59 14.60 22.42
C ILE A 62 3.10 14.74 23.86
N ILE A 63 4.03 14.85 24.82
CA ILE A 63 3.70 15.06 26.24
C ILE A 63 3.06 16.44 26.44
N GLN A 64 3.57 17.49 25.79
CA GLN A 64 2.95 18.83 25.81
C GLN A 64 1.52 18.82 25.25
N LEU A 65 1.26 17.98 24.24
CA LEU A 65 -0.07 17.77 23.67
C LEU A 65 -0.94 16.80 24.49
N LYS A 66 -0.49 16.37 25.67
CA LYS A 66 -1.20 15.46 26.60
C LYS A 66 -1.52 14.08 26.01
N PHE A 67 -0.67 13.57 25.13
CA PHE A 67 -0.78 12.21 24.58
C PHE A 67 0.27 11.27 25.19
N ASN A 68 -0.01 9.97 25.10
CA ASN A 68 0.96 8.93 25.47
C ASN A 68 2.08 8.85 24.43
N SER A 69 3.33 8.82 24.91
CA SER A 69 4.48 8.70 24.03
C SER A 69 4.63 7.31 23.40
N PHE A 70 5.44 7.26 22.33
CA PHE A 70 5.79 6.03 21.60
C PHE A 70 6.82 5.22 22.39
N ASN A 71 6.41 4.04 22.85
CA ASN A 71 7.33 3.07 23.44
C ASN A 71 8.07 2.30 22.32
N ASN A 72 9.03 1.45 22.69
CA ASN A 72 9.80 0.70 21.68
C ASN A 72 8.93 -0.24 20.85
N GLN A 73 7.94 -0.90 21.46
CA GLN A 73 7.00 -1.77 20.73
C GLN A 73 6.18 -1.00 19.70
N ASP A 74 5.75 0.23 20.00
CA ASP A 74 5.04 1.08 19.05
C ASP A 74 5.92 1.43 17.84
N VAL A 75 7.20 1.71 18.09
CA VAL A 75 8.17 2.03 17.03
C VAL A 75 8.42 0.82 16.15
N ASP A 76 8.63 -0.36 16.75
CA ASP A 76 8.85 -1.61 16.01
C ASP A 76 7.62 -1.96 15.16
N LEU A 77 6.41 -1.82 15.72
CA LEU A 77 5.16 -2.01 14.98
C LEU A 77 5.00 -1.00 13.83
N MET A 78 5.43 0.25 14.02
CA MET A 78 5.37 1.28 12.97
C MET A 78 6.35 0.96 11.83
N LYS A 79 7.54 0.44 12.14
CA LYS A 79 8.52 -0.04 11.16
C LYS A 79 7.99 -1.25 10.39
N GLU A 80 7.39 -2.21 11.08
CA GLU A 80 6.75 -3.36 10.44
C GLU A 80 5.60 -2.91 9.52
N CYS A 81 4.73 -2.02 9.99
CA CYS A 81 3.65 -1.44 9.17
C CYS A 81 4.21 -0.77 7.90
N ALA A 82 5.23 0.06 8.01
CA ALA A 82 5.86 0.69 6.84
C ALA A 82 6.40 -0.34 5.85
N LYS A 83 7.05 -1.40 6.35
CA LYS A 83 7.61 -2.47 5.51
C LYS A 83 6.52 -3.19 4.73
N VAL A 84 5.44 -3.62 5.41
CA VAL A 84 4.34 -4.36 4.76
C VAL A 84 3.57 -3.44 3.79
N MET A 85 3.22 -2.22 4.22
CA MET A 85 2.51 -1.26 3.38
C MET A 85 3.32 -0.80 2.17
N SER A 86 4.65 -0.81 2.23
CA SER A 86 5.50 -0.45 1.09
C SER A 86 5.29 -1.36 -0.13
N LEU A 87 4.91 -2.62 0.09
CA LEU A 87 4.62 -3.56 -1.00
C LEU A 87 3.36 -3.12 -1.75
N VAL A 88 2.34 -2.71 -0.99
CA VAL A 88 1.09 -2.18 -1.54
C VAL A 88 1.34 -0.87 -2.25
N ALA A 89 2.06 0.06 -1.62
CA ALA A 89 2.37 1.37 -2.21
C ALA A 89 3.11 1.23 -3.54
N LYS A 90 4.13 0.37 -3.61
CA LYS A 90 4.86 0.08 -4.86
C LYS A 90 3.99 -0.56 -5.94
N GLY A 91 3.03 -1.39 -5.56
CA GLY A 91 2.05 -1.95 -6.49
C GLY A 91 1.14 -0.84 -7.04
N LEU A 92 0.67 0.05 -6.16
CA LEU A 92 -0.16 1.18 -6.52
C LEU A 92 0.54 2.18 -7.42
N ASP A 93 1.80 2.52 -7.14
CA ASP A 93 2.59 3.44 -7.96
C ASP A 93 2.73 2.92 -9.41
N LYS A 94 2.80 1.61 -9.60
CA LYS A 94 2.83 1.00 -10.94
C LYS A 94 1.50 1.09 -11.67
N ILE A 95 0.39 0.86 -10.96
CA ILE A 95 -0.96 0.87 -11.53
C ILE A 95 -1.45 2.30 -11.77
N GLN A 96 -1.05 3.25 -10.93
CA GLN A 96 -1.45 4.66 -10.99
C GLN A 96 -0.46 5.53 -11.77
N GLY A 97 0.73 5.02 -12.08
CA GLY A 97 1.78 5.74 -12.79
C GLY A 97 1.45 5.94 -14.27
N LYS A 98 1.55 7.19 -14.76
CA LYS A 98 1.19 7.57 -16.14
C LYS A 98 1.86 6.73 -17.23
N GLU A 99 3.05 6.19 -16.98
CA GLU A 99 3.84 5.42 -17.96
C GLU A 99 3.51 3.92 -18.00
N GLN A 100 2.84 3.37 -16.98
CA GLN A 100 2.60 1.92 -16.83
C GLN A 100 1.16 1.57 -16.43
N ALA A 101 0.26 2.57 -16.35
CA ALA A 101 -1.16 2.44 -16.03
C ALA A 101 -1.99 1.89 -17.20
N TYR A 102 -1.58 0.77 -17.78
CA TYR A 102 -2.39 0.03 -18.76
C TYR A 102 -3.15 -1.08 -18.06
N PHE A 103 -4.35 -1.39 -18.55
CA PHE A 103 -5.16 -2.45 -17.95
C PHE A 103 -4.46 -3.82 -17.94
N GLY A 104 -3.59 -4.08 -18.93
CA GLY A 104 -2.78 -5.30 -18.99
C GLY A 104 -1.69 -5.42 -17.92
N THR A 105 -1.36 -4.34 -17.21
CA THR A 105 -0.42 -4.38 -16.08
C THR A 105 -1.12 -4.57 -14.74
N LEU A 106 -2.44 -4.37 -14.68
CA LEU A 106 -3.23 -4.43 -13.46
C LEU A 106 -3.12 -5.81 -12.80
N LEU A 107 -3.66 -6.85 -13.43
CA LEU A 107 -3.68 -8.20 -12.87
C LEU A 107 -2.29 -8.72 -12.47
N PRO A 108 -1.25 -8.65 -13.34
CA PRO A 108 0.09 -9.08 -12.96
C PRO A 108 0.65 -8.36 -11.74
N THR A 109 0.39 -7.05 -11.62
CA THR A 109 0.90 -6.23 -10.50
C THR A 109 0.18 -6.55 -9.20
N VAL A 110 -1.16 -6.67 -9.24
CA VAL A 110 -1.98 -6.96 -8.07
C VAL A 110 -1.64 -8.33 -7.51
N VAL A 111 -1.61 -9.35 -8.36
CA VAL A 111 -1.31 -10.72 -7.93
C VAL A 111 0.11 -10.84 -7.39
N ALA A 112 1.10 -10.22 -8.05
CA ALA A 112 2.46 -10.18 -7.52
C ALA A 112 2.54 -9.46 -6.17
N THR A 113 1.69 -8.45 -5.93
CA THR A 113 1.61 -7.73 -4.65
C THR A 113 1.02 -8.63 -3.57
N ILE A 114 -0.10 -9.29 -3.85
CA ILE A 114 -0.77 -10.25 -2.95
C ILE A 114 0.18 -11.39 -2.58
N PHE A 115 0.81 -12.02 -3.57
CA PHE A 115 1.76 -13.11 -3.36
C PHE A 115 2.89 -12.71 -2.40
N ARG A 116 3.39 -11.47 -2.50
CA ARG A 116 4.43 -10.96 -1.59
C ARG A 116 3.89 -10.66 -0.19
N LEU A 117 2.63 -10.28 -0.06
CA LEU A 117 1.99 -10.00 1.22
C LEU A 117 1.73 -11.26 2.04
N VAL A 118 1.40 -12.40 1.41
CA VAL A 118 1.08 -13.67 2.11
C VAL A 118 2.20 -14.15 3.05
N TYR A 119 3.44 -13.70 2.84
CA TYR A 119 4.59 -14.03 3.70
C TYR A 119 4.72 -13.15 4.96
N TYR A 120 3.80 -12.21 5.21
CA TYR A 120 3.86 -11.31 6.37
C TYR A 120 2.74 -11.62 7.41
N SER A 121 2.97 -11.17 8.65
CA SER A 121 2.20 -11.37 9.89
C SER A 121 0.71 -10.88 9.83
N PRO A 122 -0.14 -10.93 10.88
CA PRO A 122 -1.60 -10.80 10.76
C PRO A 122 -2.12 -9.45 10.22
N LEU A 123 -1.27 -8.41 10.13
CA LEU A 123 -1.57 -7.17 9.41
C LEU A 123 -1.96 -7.40 7.93
N VAL A 124 -1.50 -8.52 7.36
CA VAL A 124 -1.74 -8.92 5.97
C VAL A 124 -3.21 -9.11 5.67
N ASN A 125 -4.01 -9.69 6.58
CA ASN A 125 -5.42 -9.97 6.30
C ASN A 125 -6.22 -8.68 6.04
N ALA A 126 -5.97 -7.62 6.81
CA ALA A 126 -6.61 -6.33 6.62
C ALA A 126 -6.19 -5.67 5.29
N LEU A 127 -4.92 -5.83 4.90
CA LEU A 127 -4.40 -5.30 3.63
C LEU A 127 -4.95 -6.08 2.43
N LEU A 128 -5.01 -7.41 2.51
CA LEU A 128 -5.60 -8.26 1.47
C LEU A 128 -7.09 -7.91 1.27
N ALA A 129 -7.86 -7.81 2.35
CA ALA A 129 -9.26 -7.38 2.29
C ALA A 129 -9.41 -5.97 1.69
N GLY A 130 -8.51 -5.05 2.05
CA GLY A 130 -8.48 -3.70 1.51
C GLY A 130 -8.16 -3.65 0.01
N ILE A 131 -7.20 -4.46 -0.45
CA ILE A 131 -6.84 -4.60 -1.87
C ILE A 131 -8.01 -5.18 -2.65
N ASP A 132 -8.61 -6.27 -2.15
CA ASP A 132 -9.75 -6.91 -2.81
C ASP A 132 -10.94 -5.95 -2.93
N LYS A 133 -11.30 -5.25 -1.85
CA LYS A 133 -12.38 -4.27 -1.85
C LYS A 133 -12.17 -3.13 -2.86
N ARG A 134 -10.92 -2.68 -3.04
CA ARG A 134 -10.60 -1.50 -3.87
C ARG A 134 -10.37 -1.83 -5.34
N MET A 135 -9.81 -3.01 -5.62
CA MET A 135 -9.45 -3.43 -6.97
C MET A 135 -10.35 -4.54 -7.50
N MET A 136 -11.31 -5.00 -6.70
CA MET A 136 -12.22 -6.10 -7.03
C MET A 136 -11.45 -7.33 -7.49
N THR A 137 -10.37 -7.67 -6.77
CA THR A 137 -9.36 -8.61 -7.26
C THR A 137 -9.95 -10.00 -7.48
N SER A 138 -10.83 -10.44 -6.58
CA SER A 138 -11.64 -11.66 -6.70
C SER A 138 -12.51 -11.71 -7.95
N VAL A 139 -12.97 -10.56 -8.45
CA VAL A 139 -13.79 -10.46 -9.66
C VAL A 139 -12.91 -10.37 -10.91
N VAL A 140 -11.95 -9.44 -10.92
CA VAL A 140 -11.07 -9.16 -12.07
C VAL A 140 -10.17 -10.36 -12.38
N LEU A 141 -9.79 -11.17 -11.37
CA LEU A 141 -9.02 -12.40 -11.59
C LEU A 141 -9.81 -13.54 -12.20
N GLU A 142 -11.14 -13.54 -12.12
CA GLU A 142 -11.99 -14.55 -12.75
C GLU A 142 -12.44 -14.14 -14.15
N ASP A 143 -12.35 -12.84 -14.47
CA ASP A 143 -12.75 -12.29 -15.75
C ASP A 143 -11.77 -12.67 -16.88
N GLU A 144 -12.30 -13.35 -17.91
CA GLU A 144 -11.50 -13.85 -19.02
C GLU A 144 -10.92 -12.71 -19.89
N GLU A 145 -11.63 -11.60 -20.03
CA GLU A 145 -11.16 -10.46 -20.80
C GLU A 145 -9.98 -9.78 -20.10
N CYS A 146 -10.07 -9.59 -18.78
CA CYS A 146 -8.96 -9.09 -17.96
C CYS A 146 -7.73 -9.99 -18.03
N GLN A 147 -7.91 -11.31 -17.94
CA GLN A 147 -6.83 -12.29 -18.09
C GLN A 147 -6.17 -12.19 -19.47
N LEU A 148 -6.97 -12.05 -20.53
CA LEU A 148 -6.48 -11.92 -21.90
C LEU A 148 -5.74 -10.60 -22.13
N ILE A 149 -6.26 -9.47 -21.63
CA ILE A 149 -5.59 -8.18 -21.77
C ILE A 149 -4.20 -8.22 -21.10
N ALA A 150 -4.09 -8.86 -19.94
CA ALA A 150 -2.79 -9.12 -19.32
C ALA A 150 -1.90 -10.07 -20.14
N ALA A 151 -2.49 -11.10 -20.77
CA ALA A 151 -1.79 -12.05 -21.63
C ALA A 151 -1.27 -11.46 -22.96
N PHE A 152 -1.91 -10.42 -23.46
CA PHE A 152 -1.46 -9.69 -24.65
C PHE A 152 -0.42 -8.62 -24.33
N HIS A 153 -0.20 -8.29 -23.06
CA HIS A 153 0.82 -7.32 -22.69
C HIS A 153 2.24 -7.89 -22.92
N PRO A 154 3.10 -7.27 -23.75
CA PRO A 154 4.39 -7.83 -24.17
C PRO A 154 5.34 -8.18 -23.01
N ARG A 155 5.25 -7.44 -21.92
CA ARG A 155 6.07 -7.65 -20.72
C ARG A 155 5.64 -8.86 -19.88
N PHE A 156 4.34 -9.19 -19.85
CA PHE A 156 3.80 -10.14 -18.89
C PHE A 156 3.40 -11.45 -19.54
N HIS A 157 2.73 -11.38 -20.69
CA HIS A 157 2.12 -12.54 -21.32
C HIS A 157 1.39 -13.41 -20.29
N LEU A 158 1.60 -14.73 -20.31
CA LEU A 158 1.02 -15.66 -19.35
C LEU A 158 1.99 -16.03 -18.21
N ILE A 159 3.18 -15.44 -18.19
CA ILE A 159 4.26 -15.76 -17.23
C ILE A 159 3.82 -15.48 -15.80
N TRP A 160 3.01 -14.43 -15.59
CA TRP A 160 2.52 -14.06 -14.26
C TRP A 160 1.49 -15.07 -13.73
N LEU A 161 0.62 -15.63 -14.59
CA LEU A 161 -0.30 -16.70 -14.19
C LEU A 161 0.49 -17.97 -13.82
N ASP A 162 1.49 -18.34 -14.61
CA ASP A 162 2.34 -19.50 -14.32
C ASP A 162 2.99 -19.40 -12.94
N LYS A 163 3.43 -18.19 -12.57
CA LYS A 163 4.17 -17.90 -11.34
C LYS A 163 3.29 -17.75 -10.11
N TYR A 164 2.08 -17.21 -10.27
CA TYR A 164 1.28 -16.79 -9.12
C TYR A 164 -0.13 -17.39 -9.07
N GLU A 165 -0.67 -17.89 -10.19
CA GLU A 165 -2.04 -18.43 -10.33
C GLU A 165 -2.08 -19.60 -11.34
N ASN A 166 -1.31 -20.65 -11.05
CA ASN A 166 -1.03 -21.73 -12.01
C ASN A 166 -2.30 -22.48 -12.46
N THR A 167 -3.30 -22.57 -11.59
CA THR A 167 -4.58 -23.25 -11.84
C THR A 167 -5.34 -22.66 -13.04
N LYS A 168 -5.15 -21.37 -13.33
CA LYS A 168 -5.87 -20.64 -14.40
C LYS A 168 -5.13 -20.60 -15.73
N VAL A 169 -3.85 -21.00 -15.75
CA VAL A 169 -2.97 -20.93 -16.94
C VAL A 169 -3.53 -21.68 -18.14
N ALA A 170 -4.01 -22.91 -17.94
CA ALA A 170 -4.47 -23.76 -19.03
C ALA A 170 -5.66 -23.14 -19.78
N LYS A 171 -6.63 -22.59 -19.03
CA LYS A 171 -7.80 -21.89 -19.57
C LYS A 171 -7.37 -20.63 -20.33
N ALA A 172 -6.54 -19.78 -19.72
CA ALA A 172 -6.06 -18.55 -20.34
C ALA A 172 -5.23 -18.83 -21.61
N ARG A 173 -4.37 -19.84 -21.62
CA ARG A 173 -3.59 -20.28 -22.80
C ARG A 173 -4.50 -20.69 -23.95
N LYS A 174 -5.58 -21.45 -23.67
CA LYS A 174 -6.54 -21.87 -24.69
C LYS A 174 -7.24 -20.67 -25.31
N ALA A 175 -7.78 -19.77 -24.49
CA ALA A 175 -8.45 -18.55 -24.94
C ALA A 175 -7.52 -17.63 -25.76
N TRP A 176 -6.28 -17.45 -25.29
CA TRP A 176 -5.28 -16.62 -25.95
C TRP A 176 -4.90 -17.14 -27.35
N ARG A 177 -4.74 -18.47 -27.50
CA ARG A 177 -4.48 -19.11 -28.81
C ARG A 177 -5.65 -18.97 -29.80
N VAL A 178 -6.88 -18.96 -29.32
CA VAL A 178 -8.06 -18.80 -30.20
C VAL A 178 -8.16 -17.38 -30.72
N ARG A 179 -7.91 -16.37 -29.87
CA ARG A 179 -8.00 -14.95 -30.24
C ARG A 179 -6.81 -14.47 -31.09
N SER A 180 -5.59 -14.92 -30.81
CA SER A 180 -4.39 -14.59 -31.59
C SER A 180 -4.41 -15.13 -33.03
N ARG A 181 -5.22 -16.15 -33.32
CA ARG A 181 -5.41 -16.68 -34.68
C ARG A 181 -6.46 -15.90 -35.50
N ARG A 182 -7.20 -14.98 -34.87
CA ARG A 182 -8.28 -14.20 -35.51
C ARG A 182 -7.89 -12.74 -35.78
N SER A 183 -6.73 -12.29 -35.30
CA SER A 183 -6.12 -10.97 -35.51
C SER A 183 -5.07 -11.04 -36.60
#